data_AF-A0A840KCL5-F1
#
_entry.id   AF-A0A840KCL5-F1
#
_cell.length_a   1.000
_cell.length_b   1.000
_cell.length_c   1.000
_cell.angle_alpha   90.00
_cell.angle_beta   90.00
_cell.angle_gamma   90.00
#
_symmetry.space_group_name_H-M   'P 1'
#
loop_
_entity.id
_entity.type
_entity.pdbx_description
1 polymer ?
#
loop_
_entity_poly.entity_id
_entity_poly.type
_entity_poly.pdbx_seq_one_letter_code
_entity_poly.pdbx_strand_id
1 'polypeptide(L)'
;MKKIILLLLCIVSNFVFSQEDLLTQQVIDKKIDEARKFSVNDPKKSLEILKETYFQSKQLSYRKGMLESNKARMAQYYDTGNFREVLNLSKETEQLADENKDIEALSNVYRLRGSAYTELGFNDESLKDFKKAFEISKDIPFEDSKHYNQSLIFTGFGVYMAHTNAPIDSVIHYQKKSLGSALKISDNPHYLNKKYHVLALDYMNLGMTSVAKNNPAAAEKYFTQSLNICRDDRYLVNVRTHILVLNEFAWLYYDQKEYDKVIDYAKQAEQLEKQISFPYIRRDIFEVLFKSYVEKGEKEKSSAYMRLFSTLNDSIINAEKRTINTPVKQILSEKDTLHTSNIRNILVAVCLIAIALFAIGWFFWKKNQRKLHAKYEAIIENLKKAEKTIAPDPLSATDTFSAEKNATINITDDTANLIISKLDKFEKSQKFTRKELSLTSLANELNTNTRYLSEIIKQHKGKNYNNYINSLRINYIIAKLYENPVYREYKISYLAEDCGFSSREVFAVIFKKETGVTPSYFINNLKKDYTE
;
A
#
# COMPACT_ATOMS: atom_id res chain seq x y z
N MET A 1 -51.20 16.13 -0.81
CA MET A 1 -50.63 17.47 -0.58
C MET A 1 -49.45 17.49 0.41
N LYS A 2 -49.58 17.02 1.67
CA LYS A 2 -48.47 17.08 2.66
C LYS A 2 -47.14 16.43 2.21
N LYS A 3 -47.17 15.29 1.50
CA LYS A 3 -45.95 14.64 0.96
C LYS A 3 -45.26 15.42 -0.16
N ILE A 4 -46.02 16.16 -0.97
CA ILE A 4 -45.49 16.98 -2.08
C ILE A 4 -44.82 18.25 -1.52
N ILE A 5 -45.40 18.85 -0.48
CA ILE A 5 -44.83 20.00 0.23
C ILE A 5 -43.51 19.62 0.93
N LEU A 6 -43.44 18.42 1.54
CA LEU A 6 -42.20 17.95 2.18
C LEU A 6 -41.08 17.69 1.15
N LEU A 7 -41.42 17.14 -0.02
CA LEU A 7 -40.49 16.93 -1.13
C LEU A 7 -40.00 18.27 -1.69
N LEU A 8 -40.90 19.24 -1.90
CA LEU A 8 -40.55 20.61 -2.32
C LEU A 8 -39.67 21.31 -1.28
N LEU A 9 -39.96 21.17 0.02
CA LEU A 9 -39.12 21.73 1.08
C LEU A 9 -37.72 21.09 1.13
N CYS A 10 -37.61 19.78 0.89
CA CYS A 10 -36.31 19.11 0.77
C CYS A 10 -35.55 19.54 -0.50
N ILE A 11 -36.25 19.75 -1.61
CA ILE A 11 -35.61 20.23 -2.84
C ILE A 11 -35.15 21.68 -2.66
N VAL A 12 -35.98 22.56 -2.08
CA VAL A 12 -35.62 23.95 -1.80
C VAL A 12 -34.51 24.05 -0.77
N SER A 13 -34.52 23.24 0.29
CA SER A 13 -33.41 23.23 1.26
C SER A 13 -32.10 22.77 0.62
N ASN A 14 -32.11 21.67 -0.15
CA ASN A 14 -30.91 21.23 -0.87
C ASN A 14 -30.43 22.26 -1.90
N PHE A 15 -31.35 22.99 -2.54
CA PHE A 15 -30.99 24.05 -3.50
C PHE A 15 -30.37 25.26 -2.81
N VAL A 16 -30.90 25.68 -1.66
CA VAL A 16 -30.35 26.79 -0.87
C VAL A 16 -28.96 26.43 -0.31
N PHE A 17 -28.80 25.23 0.26
CA PHE A 17 -27.49 24.76 0.74
C PHE A 17 -26.46 24.65 -0.40
N SER A 18 -26.85 24.11 -1.56
CA SER A 18 -25.96 24.03 -2.72
C SER A 18 -25.56 25.41 -3.28
N GLN A 19 -26.41 26.42 -3.16
CA GLN A 19 -26.14 27.78 -3.63
C GLN A 19 -25.19 28.53 -2.67
N GLU A 20 -25.33 28.30 -1.36
CA GLU A 20 -24.43 28.85 -0.33
C GLU A 20 -23.02 28.25 -0.42
N ASP A 21 -22.92 26.94 -0.67
CA ASP A 21 -21.64 26.25 -0.90
C ASP A 21 -20.93 26.78 -2.16
N LEU A 22 -21.66 26.97 -3.25
CA LEU A 22 -21.09 27.50 -4.50
C LEU A 22 -20.56 28.93 -4.33
N LEU A 23 -21.31 29.79 -3.64
CA LEU A 23 -20.88 31.16 -3.35
C LEU A 23 -19.59 31.15 -2.51
N THR A 24 -19.50 30.24 -1.53
CA THR A 24 -18.33 30.10 -0.67
C THR A 24 -17.11 29.62 -1.45
N GLN A 25 -17.27 28.70 -2.40
CA GLN A 25 -16.18 28.24 -3.29
C GLN A 25 -15.67 29.38 -4.19
N GLN A 26 -16.56 30.22 -4.71
CA GLN A 26 -16.17 31.39 -5.52
C GLN A 26 -15.37 32.42 -4.71
N VAL A 27 -15.70 32.62 -3.43
CA VAL A 27 -14.93 33.47 -2.53
C VAL A 27 -13.52 32.91 -2.34
N ILE A 28 -13.39 31.59 -2.18
CA ILE A 28 -12.08 30.93 -2.10
C ILE A 28 -11.27 31.14 -3.37
N ASP A 29 -11.84 30.88 -4.54
CA ASP A 29 -11.14 31.05 -5.82
C ASP A 29 -10.65 32.50 -5.98
N LYS A 30 -11.48 33.49 -5.59
CA LYS A 30 -11.10 34.91 -5.61
C LYS A 30 -9.97 35.25 -4.63
N LYS A 31 -9.97 34.69 -3.42
CA LYS A 31 -8.88 34.87 -2.45
C LYS A 31 -7.55 34.31 -2.97
N ILE A 32 -7.58 33.18 -3.66
CA ILE A 32 -6.39 32.59 -4.30
C ILE A 32 -5.85 33.54 -5.37
N ASP A 33 -6.72 34.08 -6.23
CA ASP A 33 -6.32 35.03 -7.27
C ASP A 33 -5.81 36.36 -6.69
N GLU A 34 -6.38 36.83 -5.58
CA GLU A 34 -5.87 37.97 -4.85
C GLU A 34 -4.47 37.68 -4.26
N ALA A 35 -4.27 36.53 -3.64
CA ALA A 35 -2.98 36.14 -3.09
C ALA A 35 -1.88 36.08 -4.16
N ARG A 36 -2.21 35.62 -5.37
CA ARG A 36 -1.28 35.59 -6.52
C ARG A 36 -0.79 36.97 -6.93
N LYS A 37 -1.58 38.04 -6.74
CA LYS A 37 -1.15 39.42 -7.02
C LYS A 37 -0.05 39.90 -6.06
N PHE A 38 0.01 39.35 -4.85
CA PHE A 38 1.06 39.66 -3.88
C PHE A 38 2.33 38.83 -4.08
N SER A 39 2.32 37.78 -4.90
CA SER A 39 3.44 36.82 -5.05
C SER A 39 4.81 37.48 -5.31
N VAL A 40 4.85 38.55 -6.11
CA VAL A 40 6.09 39.24 -6.49
C VAL A 40 6.50 40.29 -5.45
N ASN A 41 5.58 41.15 -5.03
CA ASN A 41 5.87 42.34 -4.23
C ASN A 41 5.81 42.08 -2.73
N ASP A 42 4.97 41.14 -2.29
CA ASP A 42 4.85 40.72 -0.89
C ASP A 42 4.64 39.19 -0.81
N PRO A 43 5.72 38.41 -1.07
CA PRO A 43 5.73 36.95 -0.92
C PRO A 43 5.16 36.44 0.41
N LYS A 44 5.42 37.16 1.50
CA LYS A 44 5.02 36.74 2.85
C LYS A 44 3.51 36.82 3.01
N LYS A 45 2.92 37.96 2.63
CA LYS A 45 1.47 38.15 2.63
C LYS A 45 0.77 37.17 1.68
N SER A 46 1.34 36.93 0.50
CA SER A 46 0.82 35.92 -0.43
C SER A 46 0.75 34.53 0.23
N LEU A 47 1.84 34.08 0.86
CA LEU A 47 1.89 32.79 1.55
C LEU A 47 0.92 32.70 2.73
N GLU A 48 0.73 33.79 3.48
CA GLU A 48 -0.23 33.86 4.60
C GLU A 48 -1.66 33.65 4.11
N ILE A 49 -2.10 34.42 3.11
CA ILE A 49 -3.44 34.29 2.51
C ILE A 49 -3.64 32.88 1.94
N LEU A 50 -2.66 32.32 1.25
CA LEU A 50 -2.77 30.97 0.67
C LEU A 50 -2.85 29.87 1.74
N LYS A 51 -2.16 30.02 2.88
CA LYS A 51 -2.25 29.08 4.01
C LYS A 51 -3.64 29.13 4.64
N GLU A 52 -4.16 30.32 4.90
CA GLU A 52 -5.50 30.51 5.42
C GLU A 52 -6.57 29.94 4.46
N THR A 53 -6.43 30.25 3.18
CA THR A 53 -7.36 29.82 2.13
C THR A 53 -7.35 28.29 1.93
N TYR A 54 -6.18 27.65 2.05
CA TYR A 54 -6.09 26.19 2.08
C TYR A 54 -6.86 25.61 3.28
N PHE A 55 -6.71 26.18 4.47
CA PHE A 55 -7.40 25.70 5.68
C PHE A 55 -8.92 25.86 5.56
N GLN A 56 -9.39 26.99 5.04
CA GLN A 56 -10.81 27.22 4.73
C GLN A 56 -11.33 26.21 3.71
N SER A 57 -10.57 25.98 2.62
CA SER A 57 -10.90 24.98 1.61
C SER A 57 -11.03 23.58 2.21
N LYS A 58 -10.13 23.22 3.13
CA LYS A 58 -10.14 21.94 3.83
C LYS A 58 -11.37 21.77 4.74
N GLN A 59 -11.77 22.81 5.47
CA GLN A 59 -13.00 22.79 6.28
C GLN A 59 -14.25 22.57 5.44
N LEU A 60 -14.27 23.12 4.23
CA LEU A 60 -15.37 22.99 3.28
C LEU A 60 -15.28 21.73 2.40
N SER A 61 -14.27 20.88 2.59
CA SER A 61 -13.97 19.75 1.69
C SER A 61 -13.84 20.16 0.21
N TYR A 62 -13.46 21.41 -0.06
CA TYR A 62 -13.31 21.96 -1.40
C TYR A 62 -11.92 21.63 -1.97
N ARG A 63 -11.81 20.45 -2.59
CA ARG A 63 -10.54 19.88 -3.07
C ARG A 63 -9.82 20.75 -4.10
N LYS A 64 -10.55 21.42 -4.99
CA LYS A 64 -9.96 22.33 -5.98
C LYS A 64 -9.32 23.54 -5.31
N GLY A 65 -9.97 24.13 -4.30
CA GLY A 65 -9.39 25.23 -3.51
C GLY A 65 -8.13 24.81 -2.75
N MET A 66 -8.13 23.58 -2.19
CA MET A 66 -6.93 23.01 -1.57
C MET A 66 -5.78 22.86 -2.58
N LEU A 67 -6.07 22.30 -3.76
CA LEU A 67 -5.10 22.09 -4.83
C LEU A 67 -4.50 23.41 -5.32
N GLU A 68 -5.35 24.38 -5.68
CA GLU A 68 -4.91 25.68 -6.20
C GLU A 68 -4.11 26.48 -5.17
N SER A 69 -4.49 26.40 -3.90
CA SER A 69 -3.73 27.02 -2.80
C SER A 69 -2.35 26.38 -2.66
N ASN A 70 -2.27 25.05 -2.68
CA ASN A 70 -0.99 24.34 -2.59
C ASN A 70 -0.10 24.55 -3.82
N LYS A 71 -0.65 24.56 -5.04
CA LYS A 71 0.09 24.89 -6.28
C LYS A 71 0.74 26.28 -6.19
N ALA A 72 -0.03 27.28 -5.76
CA ALA A 72 0.47 28.64 -5.60
C ALA A 72 1.55 28.74 -4.51
N ARG A 73 1.37 28.04 -3.37
CA ARG A 73 2.39 27.98 -2.31
C ARG A 73 3.66 27.29 -2.76
N MET A 74 3.55 26.16 -3.46
CA MET A 74 4.72 25.44 -3.99
C MET A 74 5.52 26.32 -4.95
N ALA A 75 4.86 27.03 -5.87
CA ALA A 75 5.52 27.97 -6.75
C ALA A 75 6.22 29.10 -5.96
N GLN A 76 5.52 29.70 -4.99
CA GLN A 76 6.07 30.77 -4.16
C GLN A 76 7.26 30.31 -3.31
N TYR A 77 7.19 29.12 -2.72
CA TYR A 77 8.31 28.54 -1.96
C TYR A 77 9.49 28.25 -2.87
N TYR A 78 9.26 27.76 -4.08
CA TYR A 78 10.32 27.58 -5.08
C TYR A 78 10.99 28.92 -5.43
N ASP A 79 10.21 29.94 -5.79
CA ASP A 79 10.70 31.27 -6.19
C ASP A 79 11.46 32.00 -5.07
N THR A 80 11.18 31.64 -3.81
CA THR A 80 11.85 32.20 -2.62
C THR A 80 12.97 31.32 -2.08
N GLY A 81 13.35 30.25 -2.78
CA GLY A 81 14.44 29.34 -2.39
C GLY A 81 14.11 28.40 -1.22
N ASN A 82 12.84 28.32 -0.80
CA ASN A 82 12.37 27.46 0.27
C ASN A 82 12.08 26.03 -0.24
N PHE A 83 13.08 25.38 -0.85
CA PHE A 83 12.93 24.10 -1.54
C PHE A 83 12.42 22.97 -0.64
N ARG A 84 12.74 22.99 0.66
CA ARG A 84 12.20 22.01 1.63
C ARG A 84 10.68 22.08 1.74
N GLU A 85 10.12 23.29 1.72
CA GLU A 85 8.67 23.48 1.81
C GLU A 85 7.97 23.00 0.54
N VAL A 86 8.62 23.10 -0.63
CA VAL A 86 8.16 22.48 -1.88
C VAL A 86 8.05 20.97 -1.70
N LEU A 87 9.09 20.32 -1.15
CA LEU A 87 9.07 18.87 -0.88
C LEU A 87 8.00 18.48 0.16
N ASN A 88 7.79 19.31 1.18
CA ASN A 88 6.78 19.08 2.22
C ASN A 88 5.37 19.05 1.64
N LEU A 89 5.02 20.03 0.79
CA LEU A 89 3.70 20.13 0.16
C LEU A 89 3.49 19.16 -1.00
N SER A 90 4.57 18.71 -1.64
CA SER A 90 4.48 17.98 -2.92
C SER A 90 3.60 16.73 -2.88
N LYS A 91 3.69 15.90 -1.83
CA LYS A 91 2.94 14.62 -1.75
C LYS A 91 1.44 14.84 -1.63
N GLU A 92 1.02 15.79 -0.80
CA GLU A 92 -0.40 16.14 -0.69
C GLU A 92 -0.91 16.78 -1.98
N THR A 93 -0.10 17.64 -2.59
CA THR A 93 -0.49 18.33 -3.84
C THR A 93 -0.59 17.35 -5.01
N GLU A 94 0.28 16.34 -5.07
CA GLU A 94 0.20 15.22 -6.01
C GLU A 94 -1.13 14.47 -5.85
N GLN A 95 -1.47 14.06 -4.63
CA GLN A 95 -2.74 13.38 -4.35
C GLN A 95 -3.94 14.24 -4.73
N LEU A 96 -3.93 15.53 -4.37
CA LEU A 96 -5.00 16.46 -4.73
C LEU A 96 -5.10 16.64 -6.25
N ALA A 97 -3.99 16.66 -6.98
CA ALA A 97 -4.00 16.75 -8.45
C ALA A 97 -4.65 15.51 -9.07
N ASP A 98 -4.30 14.31 -8.60
CA ASP A 98 -4.91 13.05 -9.02
C ASP A 98 -6.42 13.02 -8.73
N GLU A 99 -6.82 13.40 -7.51
CA GLU A 99 -8.23 13.43 -7.11
C GLU A 99 -9.07 14.43 -7.92
N ASN A 100 -8.50 15.57 -8.29
CA ASN A 100 -9.14 16.56 -9.16
C ASN A 100 -9.02 16.21 -10.66
N LYS A 101 -8.28 15.16 -11.02
CA LYS A 101 -7.94 14.81 -12.41
C LYS A 101 -7.28 15.96 -13.17
N ASP A 102 -6.52 16.79 -12.46
CA ASP A 102 -5.78 17.92 -13.02
C ASP A 102 -4.37 17.45 -13.45
N ILE A 103 -4.28 16.96 -14.68
CA ILE A 103 -3.03 16.41 -15.24
C ILE A 103 -1.93 17.48 -15.38
N GLU A 104 -2.32 18.73 -15.59
CA GLU A 104 -1.38 19.85 -15.68
C GLU A 104 -0.77 20.16 -14.31
N ALA A 105 -1.60 20.18 -13.26
CA ALA A 105 -1.11 20.29 -11.89
C ALA A 105 -0.20 19.13 -11.53
N LEU A 106 -0.57 17.90 -11.88
CA LEU A 106 0.21 16.72 -11.58
C LEU A 106 1.60 16.81 -12.21
N SER A 107 1.68 17.09 -13.52
CA SER A 107 2.94 17.35 -14.24
C SER A 107 3.78 18.43 -13.54
N ASN A 108 3.15 19.55 -13.18
CA ASN A 108 3.84 20.68 -12.57
C ASN A 108 4.33 20.40 -11.12
N VAL A 109 3.62 19.56 -10.35
CA VAL A 109 4.07 19.12 -9.01
C VAL A 109 5.36 18.30 -9.13
N TYR A 110 5.40 17.33 -10.04
CA TYR A 110 6.61 16.55 -10.32
C TYR A 110 7.75 17.45 -10.80
N ARG A 111 7.47 18.40 -11.70
CA ARG A 111 8.47 19.37 -12.18
C ARG A 111 9.08 20.19 -11.03
N LEU A 112 8.23 20.82 -10.19
CA LEU A 112 8.69 21.64 -9.07
C LEU A 112 9.43 20.82 -8.01
N ARG A 113 8.99 19.59 -7.76
CA ARG A 113 9.67 18.67 -6.84
C ARG A 113 11.04 18.24 -7.37
N GLY A 114 11.15 17.94 -8.68
CA GLY A 114 12.43 17.67 -9.34
C GLY A 114 13.38 18.87 -9.28
N SER A 115 12.89 20.08 -9.54
CA SER A 115 13.69 21.30 -9.38
C SER A 115 14.14 21.49 -7.92
N ALA A 116 13.26 21.31 -6.93
CA ALA A 116 13.63 21.39 -5.52
C ALA A 116 14.67 20.33 -5.12
N TYR A 117 14.58 19.11 -5.64
CA TYR A 117 15.60 18.08 -5.44
C TYR A 117 16.95 18.46 -6.02
N THR A 118 16.97 19.08 -7.22
CA THR A 118 18.19 19.60 -7.87
C THR A 118 18.92 20.60 -6.97
N GLU A 119 18.18 21.57 -6.43
CA GLU A 119 18.72 22.63 -5.57
C GLU A 119 19.21 22.09 -4.22
N LEU A 120 18.63 20.97 -3.76
CA LEU A 120 19.01 20.31 -2.52
C LEU A 120 20.08 19.21 -2.72
N GLY A 121 20.53 18.98 -3.96
CA GLY A 121 21.58 18.00 -4.30
C GLY A 121 21.13 16.55 -4.40
N PHE A 122 19.82 16.28 -4.48
CA PHE A 122 19.24 14.94 -4.66
C PHE A 122 19.09 14.60 -6.15
N ASN A 123 20.20 14.26 -6.78
CA ASN A 123 20.28 14.15 -8.24
C ASN A 123 19.44 13.01 -8.83
N ASP A 124 19.33 11.87 -8.14
CA ASP A 124 18.59 10.71 -8.63
C ASP A 124 17.07 10.95 -8.57
N GLU A 125 16.60 11.49 -7.45
CA GLU A 125 15.21 11.88 -7.23
C GLU A 125 14.78 13.00 -8.19
N SER A 126 15.66 13.99 -8.40
CA SER A 126 15.46 15.05 -9.38
C SER A 126 15.22 14.50 -10.79
N LEU A 127 16.13 13.64 -11.27
CA LEU A 127 16.02 13.06 -12.61
C LEU A 127 14.74 12.21 -12.76
N LYS A 128 14.40 11.44 -11.73
CA LYS A 128 13.18 10.62 -11.71
C LYS A 128 11.93 11.48 -11.85
N ASP A 129 11.85 12.57 -11.09
CA ASP A 129 10.71 13.47 -11.10
C ASP A 129 10.59 14.25 -12.42
N PHE A 130 11.70 14.74 -12.99
CA PHE A 130 11.64 15.39 -14.30
C PHE A 130 11.21 14.44 -15.42
N LYS A 131 11.69 13.20 -15.42
CA LYS A 131 11.22 12.17 -16.37
C LYS A 131 9.72 11.93 -16.19
N LYS A 132 9.26 11.78 -14.95
CA LYS A 132 7.84 11.55 -14.66
C LYS A 132 6.96 12.74 -15.08
N ALA A 133 7.39 13.97 -14.79
CA ALA A 133 6.72 15.19 -15.26
C ALA A 133 6.62 15.22 -16.78
N PHE A 134 7.71 14.91 -17.49
CA PHE A 134 7.72 14.88 -18.96
C PHE A 134 6.77 13.81 -19.51
N GLU A 135 6.76 12.60 -18.96
CA GLU A 135 5.84 11.56 -19.40
C GLU A 135 4.38 11.98 -19.20
N ILE A 136 4.02 12.51 -18.03
CA ILE A 136 2.65 13.01 -17.75
C ILE A 136 2.29 14.15 -18.70
N SER A 137 3.24 15.04 -19.03
CA SER A 137 2.98 16.18 -19.90
C SER A 137 2.52 15.78 -21.30
N LYS A 138 2.86 14.58 -21.78
CA LYS A 138 2.46 14.10 -23.12
C LYS A 138 0.96 13.90 -23.24
N ASP A 139 0.29 13.63 -22.12
CA ASP A 139 -1.14 13.36 -22.04
C ASP A 139 -1.97 14.62 -21.76
N ILE A 140 -1.33 15.81 -21.67
CA ILE A 140 -2.04 17.10 -21.54
C ILE A 140 -2.80 17.38 -22.84
N PRO A 141 -4.15 17.54 -22.80
CA PRO A 141 -4.97 17.59 -24.01
C PRO A 141 -4.86 18.91 -24.80
N PHE A 142 -4.57 20.03 -24.12
CA PHE A 142 -4.48 21.34 -24.75
C PHE A 142 -3.05 21.64 -25.19
N GLU A 143 -2.83 21.84 -26.49
CA GLU A 143 -1.48 22.04 -27.07
C GLU A 143 -0.69 23.17 -26.42
N ASP A 144 -1.29 24.33 -26.18
CA ASP A 144 -0.61 25.46 -25.54
C ASP A 144 -0.17 25.12 -24.10
N SER A 145 -1.03 24.42 -23.34
CA SER A 145 -0.70 24.01 -21.98
C SER A 145 0.36 22.92 -21.95
N LYS A 146 0.27 21.98 -22.89
CA LYS A 146 1.26 20.91 -23.08
C LYS A 146 2.63 21.52 -23.36
N HIS A 147 2.71 22.42 -24.33
CA HIS A 147 3.97 23.06 -24.72
C HIS A 147 4.53 23.98 -23.64
N TYR A 148 3.67 24.68 -22.90
CA TYR A 148 4.08 25.45 -21.72
C TYR A 148 4.63 24.56 -20.60
N ASN A 149 3.98 23.43 -20.29
CA ASN A 149 4.50 22.47 -19.32
C ASN A 149 5.85 21.90 -19.77
N GLN A 150 5.94 21.47 -21.02
CA GLN A 150 7.15 20.89 -21.61
C GLN A 150 8.31 21.88 -21.61
N SER A 151 8.07 23.16 -21.93
CA SER A 151 9.12 24.17 -21.88
C SER A 151 9.67 24.30 -20.46
N LEU A 152 8.81 24.47 -19.46
CA LEU A 152 9.25 24.57 -18.05
C LEU A 152 9.99 23.32 -17.56
N ILE A 153 9.57 22.12 -17.99
CA ILE A 153 10.25 20.86 -17.66
C ILE A 153 11.64 20.82 -18.28
N PHE A 154 11.78 21.24 -19.55
CA PHE A 154 13.08 21.30 -20.21
C PHE A 154 13.98 22.40 -19.64
N THR A 155 13.44 23.54 -19.20
CA THR A 155 14.19 24.50 -18.38
C THR A 155 14.76 23.82 -17.13
N GLY A 156 13.93 23.05 -16.42
CA GLY A 156 14.35 22.26 -15.26
C GLY A 156 15.45 21.23 -15.56
N PHE A 157 15.33 20.49 -16.65
CA PHE A 157 16.40 19.59 -17.11
C PHE A 157 17.70 20.34 -17.43
N GLY A 158 17.62 21.53 -18.03
CA GLY A 158 18.79 22.37 -18.29
C GLY A 158 19.53 22.74 -17.01
N VAL A 159 18.80 23.19 -15.98
CA VAL A 159 19.36 23.50 -14.65
C VAL A 159 19.96 22.25 -14.00
N TYR A 160 19.24 21.12 -14.04
CA TYR A 160 19.76 19.84 -13.53
C TYR A 160 21.08 19.41 -14.18
N MET A 161 21.19 19.55 -15.49
CA MET A 161 22.42 19.22 -16.22
C MET A 161 23.58 20.12 -15.80
N ALA A 162 23.31 21.41 -15.54
CA ALA A 162 24.32 22.32 -15.02
C ALA A 162 24.76 21.93 -13.59
N HIS A 163 23.82 21.62 -12.69
CA HIS A 163 24.12 21.20 -11.30
C HIS A 163 24.92 19.90 -11.22
N THR A 164 24.69 18.98 -12.16
CA THR A 164 25.39 17.69 -12.22
C THR A 164 26.73 17.77 -12.95
N ASN A 165 27.20 18.97 -13.32
CA ASN A 165 28.40 19.20 -14.12
C ASN A 165 28.41 18.39 -15.42
N ALA A 166 27.24 18.20 -16.04
CA ALA A 166 27.15 17.58 -17.35
C ALA A 166 27.84 18.46 -18.41
N PRO A 167 28.26 17.87 -19.55
CA PRO A 167 28.81 18.66 -20.65
C PRO A 167 27.90 19.81 -21.05
N ILE A 168 28.48 20.98 -21.31
CA ILE A 168 27.72 22.21 -21.64
C ILE A 168 26.75 22.03 -22.80
N ASP A 169 27.07 21.16 -23.77
CA ASP A 169 26.17 20.85 -24.90
C ASP A 169 24.89 20.13 -24.45
N SER A 170 24.92 19.38 -23.34
CA SER A 170 23.71 18.81 -22.71
C SER A 170 22.81 19.88 -22.12
N VAL A 171 23.39 20.91 -21.50
CA VAL A 171 22.63 22.06 -20.99
C VAL A 171 21.97 22.80 -22.15
N ILE A 172 22.72 23.08 -23.22
CA ILE A 172 22.23 23.74 -24.44
C ILE A 172 21.12 22.92 -25.10
N HIS A 173 21.26 21.60 -25.14
CA HIS A 173 20.25 20.71 -25.73
C HIS A 173 18.88 20.90 -25.06
N TYR A 174 18.83 20.93 -23.73
CA TYR A 174 17.58 21.12 -23.01
C TYR A 174 17.07 22.57 -23.08
N GLN A 175 17.94 23.57 -23.06
CA GLN A 175 17.54 24.97 -23.31
C GLN A 175 16.91 25.13 -24.71
N LYS A 176 17.48 24.51 -25.74
CA LYS A 176 16.90 24.52 -27.10
C LYS A 176 15.57 23.77 -27.18
N LYS A 177 15.40 22.67 -26.43
CA LYS A 177 14.11 21.96 -26.32
C LYS A 177 13.05 22.82 -25.62
N SER A 178 13.45 23.56 -24.57
CA SER A 178 12.57 24.52 -23.91
C SER A 178 12.11 25.59 -24.89
N LEU A 179 13.07 26.26 -25.57
CA LEU A 179 12.80 27.29 -26.55
C LEU A 179 11.89 26.78 -27.68
N GLY A 180 12.19 25.59 -28.22
CA GLY A 180 11.40 24.97 -29.27
C GLY A 180 9.99 24.58 -28.84
N SER A 181 9.76 24.33 -27.55
CA SER A 181 8.42 24.09 -27.00
C SER A 181 7.69 25.42 -26.78
N ALA A 182 8.37 26.42 -26.21
CA ALA A 182 7.80 27.74 -25.96
C ALA A 182 7.36 28.44 -27.27
N LEU A 183 8.12 28.28 -28.36
CA LEU A 183 7.77 28.84 -29.68
C LEU A 183 6.49 28.26 -30.29
N LYS A 184 6.05 27.06 -29.86
CA LYS A 184 4.81 26.43 -30.33
C LYS A 184 3.56 26.92 -29.61
N ILE A 185 3.74 27.63 -28.49
CA ILE A 185 2.61 28.22 -27.75
C ILE A 185 2.03 29.36 -28.59
N SER A 186 0.71 29.44 -28.69
CA SER A 186 0.01 30.49 -29.42
C SER A 186 -0.04 31.82 -28.62
N ASP A 187 -0.29 32.93 -29.32
CA ASP A 187 -0.37 34.27 -28.73
C ASP A 187 -1.79 34.57 -28.17
N ASN A 188 -2.52 33.55 -27.70
CA ASN A 188 -3.83 33.76 -27.10
C ASN A 188 -3.71 34.46 -25.73
N PRO A 189 -4.74 35.20 -25.27
CA PRO A 189 -4.67 35.99 -24.04
C PRO A 189 -4.30 35.19 -22.78
N HIS A 190 -4.64 33.90 -22.71
CA HIS A 190 -4.34 33.07 -21.54
C HIS A 190 -2.86 32.66 -21.45
N TYR A 191 -2.20 32.50 -22.61
CA TYR A 191 -0.81 32.04 -22.68
C TYR A 191 0.20 33.10 -23.14
N LEU A 192 -0.24 34.26 -23.62
CA LEU A 192 0.64 35.32 -24.13
C LEU A 192 1.78 35.65 -23.14
N ASN A 193 1.42 36.06 -21.92
CA ASN A 193 2.41 36.42 -20.90
C ASN A 193 3.28 35.23 -20.48
N LYS A 194 2.68 34.03 -20.38
CA LYS A 194 3.38 32.79 -20.03
C LYS A 194 4.44 32.43 -21.08
N LYS A 195 4.08 32.50 -22.36
CA LYS A 195 4.95 32.24 -23.51
C LYS A 195 6.13 33.19 -23.51
N TYR A 196 5.87 34.50 -23.52
CA TYR A 196 6.93 35.50 -23.64
C TYR A 196 7.81 35.56 -22.39
N HIS A 197 7.28 35.25 -21.21
CA HIS A 197 8.11 35.05 -20.02
C HIS A 197 9.11 33.88 -20.17
N VAL A 198 8.65 32.73 -20.66
CA VAL A 198 9.54 31.57 -20.89
C VAL A 198 10.53 31.83 -22.03
N LEU A 199 10.10 32.49 -23.12
CA LEU A 199 11.00 32.87 -24.21
C LEU A 199 12.12 33.80 -23.73
N ALA A 200 11.81 34.80 -22.90
CA ALA A 200 12.82 35.68 -22.33
C ALA A 200 13.83 34.88 -21.49
N LEU A 201 13.35 34.00 -20.61
CA LEU A 201 14.21 33.12 -19.81
C LEU A 201 15.09 32.20 -20.68
N ASP A 202 14.52 31.57 -21.71
CA ASP A 202 15.26 30.66 -22.59
C ASP A 202 16.34 31.39 -23.39
N TYR A 203 16.04 32.59 -23.91
CA TYR A 203 17.04 33.42 -24.58
C TYR A 203 18.13 33.86 -23.62
N MET A 204 17.80 34.32 -22.41
CA MET A 204 18.78 34.67 -21.39
C MET A 204 19.71 33.48 -21.07
N ASN A 205 19.15 32.29 -20.84
CA ASN A 205 19.91 31.07 -20.54
C ASN A 205 20.85 30.66 -21.69
N LEU A 206 20.39 30.75 -22.94
CA LEU A 206 21.22 30.51 -24.12
C LEU A 206 22.34 31.55 -24.26
N GLY A 207 22.06 32.81 -23.88
CA GLY A 207 23.05 33.88 -23.80
C GLY A 207 24.16 33.57 -22.79
N MET A 208 23.79 33.23 -21.55
CA MET A 208 24.73 32.84 -20.49
C MET A 208 25.61 31.65 -20.94
N THR A 209 25.00 30.66 -21.57
CA THR A 209 25.73 29.48 -22.05
C THR A 209 26.64 29.81 -23.25
N SER A 210 26.29 30.83 -24.04
CA SER A 210 27.14 31.35 -25.11
C SER A 210 28.36 32.10 -24.54
N VAL A 211 28.20 32.84 -23.44
CA VAL A 211 29.34 33.43 -22.68
C VAL A 211 30.27 32.33 -22.21
N ALA A 212 29.73 31.27 -21.59
CA ALA A 212 30.54 30.13 -21.13
C ALA A 212 31.26 29.38 -22.25
N LYS A 213 30.76 29.43 -23.50
CA LYS A 213 31.43 28.92 -24.71
C LYS A 213 32.38 29.94 -25.36
N ASN A 214 32.66 31.06 -24.70
CA ASN A 214 33.48 32.15 -25.21
C ASN A 214 32.99 32.69 -26.56
N ASN A 215 31.67 32.82 -26.73
CA ASN A 215 31.03 33.39 -27.92
C ASN A 215 30.21 34.64 -27.55
N PRO A 216 30.88 35.79 -27.34
CA PRO A 216 30.23 37.01 -26.88
C PRO A 216 29.21 37.55 -27.88
N ALA A 217 29.44 37.41 -29.19
CA ALA A 217 28.49 37.87 -30.21
C ALA A 217 27.17 37.10 -30.18
N ALA A 218 27.23 35.77 -29.96
CA ALA A 218 26.03 34.97 -29.78
C ALA A 218 25.33 35.30 -28.45
N ALA A 219 26.11 35.51 -27.38
CA ALA A 219 25.57 35.91 -26.08
C ALA A 219 24.80 37.23 -26.17
N GLU A 220 25.41 38.25 -26.76
CA GLU A 220 24.80 39.57 -26.96
C GLU A 220 23.48 39.46 -27.72
N LYS A 221 23.47 38.72 -28.85
CA LYS A 221 22.26 38.49 -29.64
C LYS A 221 21.13 37.89 -28.79
N TYR A 222 21.43 36.86 -28.01
CA TYR A 222 20.43 36.20 -27.18
C TYR A 222 19.94 37.10 -26.04
N PHE A 223 20.84 37.82 -25.36
CA PHE A 223 20.46 38.79 -24.35
C PHE A 223 19.61 39.92 -24.93
N THR A 224 19.89 40.39 -26.15
CA THR A 224 19.05 41.38 -26.84
C THR A 224 17.65 40.84 -27.09
N GLN A 225 17.51 39.58 -27.53
CA GLN A 225 16.19 38.97 -27.71
C GLN A 225 15.41 38.90 -26.39
N SER A 226 16.05 38.49 -25.30
CA SER A 226 15.43 38.47 -23.97
C SER A 226 15.02 39.88 -23.51
N LEU A 227 15.94 40.85 -23.61
CA LEU A 227 15.70 42.22 -23.14
C LEU A 227 14.61 42.92 -23.94
N ASN A 228 14.54 42.69 -25.25
CA ASN A 228 13.46 43.23 -26.09
C ASN A 228 12.10 42.71 -25.64
N ILE A 229 12.00 41.43 -25.29
CA ILE A 229 10.76 40.86 -24.74
C ILE A 229 10.42 41.49 -23.38
N CYS A 230 11.41 41.70 -22.51
CA CYS A 230 11.21 42.33 -21.21
C CYS A 230 10.79 43.81 -21.27
N ARG A 231 11.13 44.52 -22.35
CA ARG A 231 10.82 45.94 -22.56
C ARG A 231 9.53 46.16 -23.36
N ASP A 232 8.92 45.10 -23.85
CA ASP A 232 7.72 45.19 -24.68
C ASP A 232 6.46 45.22 -23.81
N ASP A 233 5.80 46.38 -23.76
CA ASP A 233 4.61 46.61 -22.93
C ASP A 233 3.42 45.71 -23.29
N ARG A 234 3.47 45.00 -24.43
CA ARG A 234 2.46 44.00 -24.81
C ARG A 234 2.51 42.76 -23.92
N TYR A 235 3.63 42.50 -23.23
CA TYR A 235 3.87 41.28 -22.48
C TYR A 235 4.13 41.58 -21.01
N LEU A 236 3.39 40.93 -20.12
CA LEU A 236 3.65 40.97 -18.69
C LEU A 236 4.72 39.93 -18.34
N VAL A 237 5.99 40.33 -18.46
CA VAL A 237 7.15 39.52 -18.08
C VAL A 237 7.55 39.85 -16.65
N ASN A 238 7.94 38.82 -15.88
CA ASN A 238 8.41 39.02 -14.52
C ASN A 238 9.62 39.98 -14.47
N VAL A 239 9.53 41.02 -13.65
CA VAL A 239 10.59 42.03 -13.46
C VAL A 239 11.93 41.40 -13.05
N ARG A 240 11.93 40.25 -12.37
CA ARG A 240 13.15 39.48 -12.05
C ARG A 240 13.92 39.10 -13.31
N THR A 241 13.25 38.64 -14.36
CA THR A 241 13.89 38.30 -15.65
C THR A 241 14.52 39.52 -16.30
N HIS A 242 13.86 40.69 -16.21
CA HIS A 242 14.40 41.94 -16.72
C HIS A 242 15.68 42.35 -15.97
N ILE A 243 15.67 42.28 -14.64
CA ILE A 243 16.86 42.58 -13.82
C ILE A 243 18.01 41.62 -14.16
N LEU A 244 17.73 40.32 -14.28
CA LEU A 244 18.72 39.31 -14.60
C LEU A 244 19.39 39.58 -15.95
N VAL A 245 18.62 39.78 -17.03
CA VAL A 245 19.22 40.02 -18.35
C VAL A 245 20.05 41.32 -18.41
N LEU A 246 19.64 42.37 -17.69
CA LEU A 246 20.44 43.60 -17.58
C LEU A 246 21.76 43.34 -16.83
N ASN A 247 21.73 42.55 -15.76
CA ASN A 247 22.93 42.14 -15.03
C ASN A 247 23.86 41.28 -15.91
N GLU A 248 23.31 40.35 -16.70
CA GLU A 248 24.09 39.55 -17.65
C GLU A 248 24.77 40.42 -18.74
N PHE A 249 24.06 41.44 -19.26
CA PHE A 249 24.68 42.42 -20.16
C PHE A 249 25.83 43.18 -19.49
N ALA A 250 25.66 43.58 -18.22
CA ALA A 250 26.69 44.28 -17.48
C ALA A 250 27.98 43.43 -17.36
N TRP A 251 27.86 42.14 -17.03
CA TRP A 251 29.01 41.24 -16.98
C TRP A 251 29.62 40.97 -18.36
N LEU A 252 28.79 40.76 -19.39
CA LEU A 252 29.27 40.58 -20.76
C LEU A 252 30.12 41.76 -21.25
N TYR A 253 29.67 42.99 -20.99
CA TYR A 253 30.42 44.20 -21.37
C TYR A 253 31.61 44.47 -20.47
N TYR A 254 31.60 43.99 -19.22
CA TYR A 254 32.74 44.07 -18.33
C TYR A 254 33.91 43.24 -18.90
N ASP A 255 33.64 42.03 -19.37
CA ASP A 255 34.65 41.17 -20.01
C ASP A 255 35.19 41.78 -21.31
N GLN A 256 34.37 42.57 -22.01
CA GLN A 256 34.76 43.32 -23.20
C GLN A 256 35.44 44.66 -22.89
N LYS A 257 35.58 45.02 -21.62
CA LYS A 257 36.14 46.30 -21.13
C LYS A 257 35.36 47.54 -21.58
N GLU A 258 34.08 47.39 -21.89
CA GLU A 258 33.18 48.48 -22.26
C GLU A 258 32.48 49.09 -21.03
N TYR A 259 33.27 49.65 -20.12
CA TYR A 259 32.79 50.03 -18.76
C TYR A 259 31.64 51.05 -18.74
N ASP A 260 31.50 51.90 -19.75
CA ASP A 260 30.35 52.82 -19.84
C ASP A 260 29.03 52.07 -20.05
N LYS A 261 29.04 51.03 -20.91
CA LYS A 261 27.87 50.16 -21.09
C LYS A 261 27.58 49.36 -19.83
N VAL A 262 28.62 48.87 -19.15
CA VAL A 262 28.46 48.15 -17.87
C VAL A 262 27.70 49.00 -16.87
N ILE A 263 28.11 50.26 -16.69
CA ILE A 263 27.47 51.18 -15.77
C ILE A 263 26.02 51.44 -16.17
N ASP A 264 25.73 51.65 -17.46
CA ASP A 264 24.36 51.87 -17.94
C ASP A 264 23.43 50.68 -17.61
N TYR A 265 23.81 49.47 -18.03
CA TYR A 265 23.01 48.27 -17.79
C TYR A 265 22.87 47.94 -16.31
N ALA A 266 23.97 48.00 -15.54
CA ALA A 266 23.95 47.71 -14.11
C ALA A 266 23.11 48.74 -13.32
N LYS A 267 23.09 50.01 -13.75
CA LYS A 267 22.26 51.06 -13.15
C LYS A 267 20.77 50.87 -13.44
N GLN A 268 20.42 50.44 -14.65
CA GLN A 268 19.05 50.06 -14.98
C GLN A 268 18.61 48.87 -14.11
N ALA A 269 19.46 47.85 -13.95
CA ALA A 269 19.19 46.70 -13.09
C ALA A 269 19.01 47.10 -11.62
N GLU A 270 19.91 47.95 -11.09
CA GLU A 270 19.85 48.50 -9.73
C GLU A 270 18.52 49.24 -9.49
N GLN A 271 18.06 50.03 -10.46
CA GLN A 271 16.84 50.82 -10.33
C GLN A 271 15.58 49.96 -10.29
N LEU A 272 15.52 48.91 -11.11
CA LEU A 272 14.41 47.95 -11.10
C LEU A 272 14.44 47.11 -9.82
N GLU A 273 15.62 46.64 -9.42
CA GLU A 273 15.75 45.77 -8.26
C GLU A 273 15.41 46.50 -6.95
N LYS A 274 15.61 47.84 -6.85
CA LYS A 274 15.11 48.65 -5.71
C LYS A 274 13.60 48.54 -5.46
N GLN A 275 12.81 48.21 -6.48
CA GLN A 275 11.35 48.09 -6.37
C GLN A 275 10.92 46.73 -5.81
N ILE A 276 11.82 45.75 -5.83
CA ILE A 276 11.60 44.40 -5.31
C ILE A 276 12.71 44.03 -4.33
N SER A 277 12.70 42.80 -3.81
CA SER A 277 13.82 42.28 -3.02
C SER A 277 14.44 41.09 -3.74
N PHE A 278 15.67 41.28 -4.24
CA PHE A 278 16.47 40.24 -4.88
C PHE A 278 17.95 40.34 -4.45
N PRO A 279 18.27 40.00 -3.18
CA PRO A 279 19.54 40.34 -2.55
C PRO A 279 20.78 39.74 -3.24
N TYR A 280 20.68 38.53 -3.78
CA TYR A 280 21.79 37.89 -4.52
C TYR A 280 22.16 38.67 -5.78
N ILE A 281 21.16 39.06 -6.58
CA ILE A 281 21.42 39.85 -7.80
C ILE A 281 21.82 41.29 -7.45
N ARG A 282 21.28 41.87 -6.37
CA ARG A 282 21.75 43.17 -5.85
C ARG A 282 23.24 43.14 -5.50
N ARG A 283 23.73 42.06 -4.89
CA ARG A 283 25.16 41.85 -4.62
C ARG A 283 25.96 41.85 -5.93
N ASP A 284 25.51 41.09 -6.92
CA ASP A 284 26.23 40.96 -8.21
C ASP A 284 26.27 42.30 -8.97
N ILE A 285 25.17 43.06 -8.95
CA ILE A 285 25.10 44.42 -9.50
C ILE A 285 26.10 45.35 -8.80
N PHE A 286 26.19 45.28 -7.46
CA PHE A 286 27.16 46.09 -6.71
C PHE A 286 28.60 45.68 -7.02
N GLU A 287 28.86 44.39 -7.21
CA GLU A 287 30.17 43.88 -7.57
C GLU A 287 30.63 44.41 -8.93
N VAL A 288 29.79 44.29 -9.96
CA VAL A 288 30.16 44.71 -11.32
C VAL A 288 30.32 46.24 -11.41
N LEU A 289 29.50 47.01 -10.69
CA LEU A 289 29.65 48.47 -10.58
C LEU A 289 30.93 48.87 -9.86
N PHE A 290 31.23 48.23 -8.72
CA PHE A 290 32.48 48.45 -7.99
C PHE A 290 33.69 48.21 -8.92
N LYS A 291 33.76 47.04 -9.54
CA LYS A 291 34.86 46.66 -10.43
C LYS A 291 35.00 47.63 -11.60
N SER A 292 33.89 48.02 -12.22
CA SER A 292 33.91 48.97 -13.35
C SER A 292 34.38 50.36 -12.95
N TYR A 293 33.97 50.87 -11.79
CA TYR A 293 34.45 52.17 -11.31
C TYR A 293 35.93 52.16 -10.92
N VAL A 294 36.48 51.02 -10.48
CA VAL A 294 37.93 50.85 -10.30
C VAL A 294 38.66 51.01 -11.63
N GLU A 295 38.23 50.28 -12.66
CA GLU A 295 38.85 50.34 -14.00
C GLU A 295 38.75 51.74 -14.63
N LYS A 296 37.69 52.49 -14.33
CA LYS A 296 37.52 53.89 -14.77
C LYS A 296 38.31 54.91 -13.94
N GLY A 297 38.93 54.51 -12.83
CA GLY A 297 39.62 55.43 -11.91
C GLY A 297 38.70 56.31 -11.05
N GLU A 298 37.40 56.01 -10.98
CA GLU A 298 36.40 56.76 -10.21
C GLU A 298 36.40 56.32 -8.73
N LYS A 299 37.45 56.72 -7.99
CA LYS A 299 37.76 56.25 -6.63
C LYS A 299 36.59 56.34 -5.65
N GLU A 300 35.88 57.48 -5.62
CA GLU A 300 34.77 57.73 -4.70
C GLU A 300 33.61 56.76 -4.94
N LYS A 301 33.21 56.57 -6.20
CA LYS A 301 32.13 55.65 -6.58
C LYS A 301 32.53 54.20 -6.37
N SER A 302 33.76 53.81 -6.70
CA SER A 302 34.25 52.46 -6.42
C SER A 302 34.22 52.15 -4.93
N SER A 303 34.66 53.09 -4.08
CA SER A 303 34.66 52.92 -2.61
C SER A 303 33.25 52.87 -2.04
N ALA A 304 32.28 53.58 -2.64
CA ALA A 304 30.88 53.49 -2.26
C ALA A 304 30.31 52.09 -2.59
N TYR A 305 30.49 51.62 -3.82
CA TYR A 305 29.98 50.31 -4.25
C TYR A 305 30.67 49.14 -3.56
N MET A 306 31.97 49.24 -3.29
CA MET A 306 32.71 48.21 -2.55
C MET A 306 32.14 48.01 -1.14
N ARG A 307 31.76 49.10 -0.46
CA ARG A 307 31.13 49.03 0.87
C ARG A 307 29.75 48.36 0.78
N LEU A 308 28.92 48.77 -0.18
CA LEU A 308 27.61 48.17 -0.41
C LEU A 308 27.71 46.66 -0.71
N PHE A 309 28.61 46.27 -1.62
CA PHE A 309 28.92 44.89 -1.94
C PHE A 309 29.36 44.10 -0.71
N SER A 310 30.37 44.58 0.02
CA SER A 310 30.95 43.86 1.16
C SER A 310 29.93 43.65 2.28
N THR A 311 29.18 44.70 2.65
CA THR A 311 28.14 44.61 3.69
C THR A 311 27.02 43.64 3.30
N LEU A 312 26.56 43.67 2.05
CA LEU A 312 25.52 42.77 1.58
C LEU A 312 26.02 41.32 1.49
N ASN A 313 27.23 41.12 1.00
CA ASN A 313 27.87 39.81 0.90
C ASN A 313 28.00 39.15 2.29
N ASP A 314 28.48 39.89 3.28
CA ASP A 314 28.58 39.40 4.67
C ASP A 314 27.19 39.04 5.24
N SER A 315 26.17 39.83 4.94
CA SER A 315 24.79 39.56 5.37
C SER A 315 24.25 38.27 4.76
N ILE A 316 24.46 38.05 3.47
CA ILE A 316 24.05 36.83 2.75
C ILE A 316 24.77 35.61 3.32
N ILE A 317 26.10 35.64 3.44
CA ILE A 317 26.91 34.54 3.97
C ILE A 317 26.48 34.18 5.40
N ASN A 318 26.20 35.18 6.24
CA ASN A 318 25.73 34.95 7.61
C ASN A 318 24.31 34.36 7.65
N ALA A 319 23.44 34.70 6.70
CA ALA A 319 22.12 34.09 6.58
C ALA A 319 22.23 32.62 6.13
N GLU A 320 23.04 32.32 5.13
CA GLU A 320 23.27 30.95 4.64
C GLU A 320 23.79 30.02 5.74
N LYS A 321 24.80 30.47 6.51
CA LYS A 321 25.36 29.71 7.64
C LYS A 321 24.30 29.29 8.67
N ARG A 322 23.25 30.08 8.87
CA ARG A 322 22.15 29.74 9.78
C ARG A 322 21.22 28.65 9.22
N THR A 323 21.13 28.51 7.90
CA THR A 323 20.20 27.59 7.21
C THR A 323 20.77 26.20 6.89
N ILE A 324 22.10 26.08 6.77
CA ILE A 324 22.81 24.84 6.43
C ILE A 324 22.74 23.79 7.56
N ASN A 325 22.44 24.17 8.80
CA ASN A 325 22.42 23.28 9.97
C ASN A 325 21.20 22.34 10.09
N THR A 326 20.34 22.23 9.08
CA THR A 326 19.27 21.21 9.07
C THR A 326 19.59 20.18 8.00
N PRO A 327 19.98 18.94 8.36
CA PRO A 327 20.31 17.93 7.37
C PRO A 327 19.07 17.56 6.55
N VAL A 328 19.01 18.00 5.29
CA VAL A 328 17.90 17.73 4.36
C VAL A 328 17.68 16.23 4.16
N LYS A 329 18.73 15.43 4.36
CA LYS A 329 18.70 13.96 4.34
C LYS A 329 17.75 13.37 5.40
N GLN A 330 17.52 14.07 6.51
CA GLN A 330 16.55 13.65 7.53
C GLN A 330 15.12 13.67 6.99
N ILE A 331 14.75 14.65 6.15
CA ILE A 331 13.40 14.80 5.58
C ILE A 331 13.02 13.59 4.70
N LEU A 332 13.97 13.09 3.88
CA LEU A 332 13.76 11.87 3.10
C LEU A 332 13.68 10.64 4.01
N SER A 333 14.59 10.52 4.98
CA SER A 333 14.61 9.38 5.90
C SER A 333 13.36 9.32 6.80
N GLU A 334 12.80 10.45 7.22
CA GLU A 334 11.58 10.51 8.04
C GLU A 334 10.34 10.05 7.26
N LYS A 335 10.24 10.40 5.98
CA LYS A 335 9.13 9.94 5.12
C LYS A 335 9.24 8.45 4.78
N ASP A 336 10.44 7.93 4.51
CA ASP A 336 10.64 6.50 4.21
C ASP A 336 10.52 5.62 5.47
N THR A 337 10.96 6.11 6.63
CA THR A 337 10.80 5.39 7.91
C THR A 337 9.34 5.31 8.33
N LEU A 338 8.52 6.33 8.09
CA LEU A 338 7.09 6.29 8.36
C LEU A 338 6.37 5.21 7.54
N HIS A 339 6.67 5.12 6.23
CA HIS A 339 6.12 4.07 5.37
C HIS A 339 6.60 2.67 5.77
N THR A 340 7.89 2.52 6.07
CA THR A 340 8.48 1.25 6.49
C THR A 340 7.93 0.77 7.84
N SER A 341 7.71 1.68 8.79
CA SER A 341 7.13 1.38 10.10
C SER A 341 5.69 0.87 9.98
N ASN A 342 4.87 1.48 9.11
CA ASN A 342 3.49 1.02 8.88
C ASN A 342 3.45 -0.39 8.28
N ILE A 343 4.32 -0.68 7.30
CA ILE A 343 4.42 -2.02 6.69
C ILE A 343 4.87 -3.05 7.74
N ARG A 344 5.90 -2.73 8.53
CA ARG A 344 6.37 -3.60 9.62
C ARG A 344 5.26 -3.91 10.63
N ASN A 345 4.48 -2.91 11.04
CA ASN A 345 3.38 -3.10 12.00
C ASN A 345 2.27 -4.00 11.43
N ILE A 346 1.93 -3.85 10.14
CA ILE A 346 0.98 -4.73 9.46
C ILE A 346 1.51 -6.17 9.43
N LEU A 347 2.79 -6.37 9.07
CA LEU A 347 3.41 -7.70 9.04
C LEU A 347 3.40 -8.37 10.43
N VAL A 348 3.73 -7.63 11.49
CA VAL A 348 3.66 -8.13 12.86
C VAL A 348 2.24 -8.54 13.23
N ALA A 349 1.23 -7.74 12.89
CA ALA A 349 -0.17 -8.06 13.15
C ALA A 349 -0.61 -9.34 12.41
N VAL A 350 -0.23 -9.50 11.14
CA VAL A 350 -0.52 -10.71 10.35
C VAL A 350 0.15 -11.94 10.95
N CYS A 351 1.40 -11.83 11.38
CA CYS A 351 2.12 -12.93 12.05
C CYS A 351 1.44 -13.34 13.37
N LEU A 352 0.99 -12.37 14.19
CA LEU A 352 0.28 -12.65 15.44
C LEU A 352 -1.05 -13.37 15.20
N ILE A 353 -1.80 -12.96 14.17
CA ILE A 353 -3.05 -13.63 13.78
C ILE A 353 -2.77 -15.07 13.33
N ALA A 354 -1.72 -15.29 12.53
CA ALA A 354 -1.34 -16.63 12.08
C ALA A 354 -0.95 -17.55 13.26
N ILE A 355 -0.20 -17.04 14.24
CA ILE A 355 0.18 -17.78 15.46
C ILE A 355 -1.07 -18.12 16.28
N ALA A 356 -2.01 -17.17 16.44
CA ALA A 356 -3.25 -17.41 17.17
C ALA A 356 -4.10 -18.51 16.50
N LEU A 357 -4.25 -18.47 15.17
CA LEU A 357 -4.96 -19.48 14.40
C LEU A 357 -4.29 -20.87 14.54
N PHE A 358 -2.96 -20.92 14.49
CA PHE A 358 -2.22 -22.16 14.71
C PHE A 358 -2.43 -22.72 16.13
N ALA A 359 -2.37 -21.87 17.16
CA ALA A 359 -2.60 -22.28 18.54
C ALA A 359 -4.03 -22.80 18.76
N ILE A 360 -5.03 -22.16 18.15
CA ILE A 360 -6.43 -22.61 18.19
C ILE A 360 -6.55 -23.98 17.51
N GLY A 361 -6.00 -24.14 16.30
CA GLY A 361 -5.99 -25.41 15.59
C GLY A 361 -5.32 -26.53 16.39
N TRP A 362 -4.17 -26.24 17.00
CA TRP A 362 -3.45 -27.15 17.89
C TRP A 362 -4.27 -27.55 19.11
N PHE A 363 -4.96 -26.60 19.74
CA PHE A 363 -5.81 -26.86 20.90
C PHE A 363 -6.97 -27.81 20.56
N PHE A 364 -7.67 -27.56 19.43
CA PHE A 364 -8.74 -28.45 18.97
C PHE A 364 -8.23 -29.84 18.60
N TRP A 365 -7.08 -29.92 17.93
CA TRP A 365 -6.43 -31.18 17.60
C TRP A 365 -6.08 -31.97 18.87
N LYS A 366 -5.43 -31.34 19.86
CA LYS A 366 -5.08 -31.96 21.15
C LYS A 366 -6.30 -32.43 21.92
N LYS A 367 -7.39 -31.63 21.92
CA LYS A 367 -8.66 -32.02 22.56
C LYS A 367 -9.27 -33.25 21.90
N ASN A 368 -9.24 -33.34 20.57
CA ASN A 368 -9.77 -34.48 19.83
C ASN A 368 -8.93 -35.75 20.06
N GLN A 369 -7.59 -35.62 20.11
CA GLN A 369 -6.69 -36.74 20.42
C GLN A 369 -6.97 -37.32 21.82
N ARG A 370 -7.19 -36.46 22.83
CA ARG A 370 -7.57 -36.91 24.17
C ARG A 370 -8.87 -37.73 24.18
N LYS A 371 -9.90 -37.27 23.45
CA LYS A 371 -11.16 -38.02 23.32
C LYS A 371 -10.96 -39.37 22.62
N LEU A 372 -10.11 -39.42 21.59
CA LEU A 372 -9.82 -40.64 20.86
C LEU A 372 -9.08 -41.66 21.74
N HIS A 373 -8.12 -41.21 22.54
CA HIS A 373 -7.38 -42.07 23.46
C HIS A 373 -8.23 -42.55 24.65
N ALA A 374 -9.12 -41.70 25.18
CA ALA A 374 -10.07 -42.14 26.22
C ALA A 374 -10.97 -43.32 25.78
N LYS A 375 -11.35 -43.37 24.49
CA LYS A 375 -12.09 -44.51 23.92
C LYS A 375 -11.26 -45.79 23.87
N TYR A 376 -9.96 -45.66 23.58
CA TYR A 376 -9.03 -46.78 23.62
C TYR A 376 -8.90 -47.34 25.04
N GLU A 377 -8.65 -46.49 26.02
CA GLU A 377 -8.55 -46.90 27.44
C GLU A 377 -9.81 -47.62 27.92
N ALA A 378 -11.00 -47.13 27.56
CA ALA A 378 -12.26 -47.78 27.91
C ALA A 378 -12.36 -49.22 27.37
N ILE A 379 -11.83 -49.48 26.17
CA ILE A 379 -11.80 -50.84 25.59
C ILE A 379 -10.84 -51.72 26.40
N ILE A 380 -9.65 -51.23 26.72
CA ILE A 380 -8.64 -51.97 27.51
C ILE A 380 -9.17 -52.28 28.91
N GLU A 381 -9.81 -51.32 29.57
CA GLU A 381 -10.41 -51.52 30.90
C GLU A 381 -11.51 -52.59 30.87
N ASN A 382 -12.35 -52.58 29.84
CA ASN A 382 -13.38 -53.60 29.66
C ASN A 382 -12.79 -55.00 29.44
N LEU A 383 -11.68 -55.11 28.69
CA LEU A 383 -10.97 -56.38 28.49
C LEU A 383 -10.33 -56.89 29.79
N LYS A 384 -9.68 -56.01 30.56
CA LYS A 384 -9.12 -56.34 31.89
C LYS A 384 -10.19 -56.81 32.87
N LYS A 385 -11.40 -56.21 32.84
CA LYS A 385 -12.55 -56.65 33.64
C LYS A 385 -13.04 -58.04 33.22
N ALA A 386 -13.17 -58.29 31.93
CA ALA A 386 -13.58 -59.60 31.41
C ALA A 386 -12.62 -60.73 31.80
N GLU A 387 -11.31 -60.46 31.79
CA GLU A 387 -10.26 -61.40 32.21
C GLU A 387 -10.34 -61.75 33.71
N LYS A 388 -10.69 -60.78 34.57
CA LYS A 388 -10.84 -60.98 36.03
C LYS A 388 -12.08 -61.75 36.47
N THR A 389 -13.05 -62.00 35.57
CA THR A 389 -14.34 -62.61 35.93
C THR A 389 -14.36 -64.14 35.76
N ILE A 390 -13.21 -64.78 35.51
CA ILE A 390 -13.08 -66.23 35.29
C ILE A 390 -12.31 -66.89 36.46
N ALA A 391 -12.97 -67.01 37.63
CA ALA A 391 -12.66 -67.97 38.71
C ALA A 391 -13.98 -68.25 39.50
N PRO A 392 -14.25 -69.48 40.02
CA PRO A 392 -15.61 -70.05 40.01
C PRO A 392 -16.52 -69.82 41.25
N ASP A 393 -17.78 -69.44 40.96
CA ASP A 393 -19.14 -69.78 41.52
C ASP A 393 -19.53 -69.51 43.01
N PRO A 394 -20.84 -69.41 43.41
CA PRO A 394 -22.11 -69.37 42.64
C PRO A 394 -23.17 -68.30 43.03
N LEU A 395 -24.18 -68.14 42.15
CA LEU A 395 -25.56 -67.64 42.37
C LEU A 395 -25.78 -66.17 42.80
N SER A 396 -26.36 -65.37 41.90
CA SER A 396 -27.72 -64.81 42.07
C SER A 396 -28.21 -64.07 40.82
N ALA A 397 -29.44 -64.41 40.41
CA ALA A 397 -30.31 -63.57 39.58
C ALA A 397 -30.48 -62.19 40.26
N THR A 398 -30.68 -61.09 39.55
CA THR A 398 -31.87 -60.76 38.75
C THR A 398 -31.56 -59.41 38.09
N ASP A 399 -31.91 -59.21 36.83
CA ASP A 399 -32.16 -57.85 36.32
C ASP A 399 -33.31 -57.88 35.31
N THR A 400 -34.42 -57.33 35.77
CA THR A 400 -35.60 -56.91 35.02
C THR A 400 -35.26 -55.76 34.08
N PHE A 401 -35.52 -55.91 32.78
CA PHE A 401 -35.83 -54.77 31.90
C PHE A 401 -37.04 -55.07 31.02
N SER A 402 -37.98 -54.14 31.13
CA SER A 402 -39.29 -54.04 30.50
C SER A 402 -39.22 -53.93 28.97
N ALA A 403 -39.95 -54.81 28.28
CA ALA A 403 -40.16 -54.75 26.84
C ALA A 403 -41.50 -54.07 26.51
N GLU A 404 -41.43 -53.00 25.70
CA GLU A 404 -42.59 -52.44 25.00
C GLU A 404 -43.11 -53.42 23.94
N LYS A 405 -44.42 -53.60 23.96
CA LYS A 405 -45.19 -54.63 23.26
C LYS A 405 -45.61 -54.13 21.88
N ASN A 406 -45.22 -54.83 20.81
CA ASN A 406 -45.97 -54.84 19.55
C ASN A 406 -45.72 -56.13 18.72
N ALA A 407 -46.74 -57.00 18.79
CA ALA A 407 -47.27 -57.94 17.80
C ALA A 407 -46.40 -59.02 17.11
N THR A 408 -46.67 -60.26 17.55
CA THR A 408 -46.96 -61.49 16.78
C THR A 408 -45.81 -62.41 16.34
N ILE A 409 -45.32 -63.21 17.30
CA ILE A 409 -45.33 -64.69 17.23
C ILE A 409 -45.66 -65.18 18.64
N ASN A 410 -46.67 -66.05 18.81
CA ASN A 410 -46.96 -66.69 20.11
C ASN A 410 -45.95 -67.84 20.26
N ILE A 411 -44.81 -67.51 20.85
CA ILE A 411 -43.71 -68.43 21.08
C ILE A 411 -43.95 -69.12 22.42
N THR A 412 -44.06 -70.45 22.46
CA THR A 412 -43.91 -71.17 23.73
C THR A 412 -42.51 -70.91 24.28
N ASP A 413 -42.41 -70.40 25.51
CA ASP A 413 -41.16 -69.99 26.17
C ASP A 413 -40.06 -71.05 26.07
N ASP A 414 -40.42 -72.34 26.08
CA ASP A 414 -39.49 -73.46 25.95
C ASP A 414 -38.71 -73.48 24.63
N THR A 415 -39.35 -73.11 23.52
CA THR A 415 -38.72 -73.09 22.19
C THR A 415 -37.81 -71.88 21.99
N ALA A 416 -38.17 -70.72 22.55
CA ALA A 416 -37.29 -69.56 22.58
C ALA A 416 -36.04 -69.87 23.41
N ASN A 417 -36.21 -70.39 24.62
CA ASN A 417 -35.13 -70.75 25.52
C ASN A 417 -34.18 -71.79 24.91
N LEU A 418 -34.70 -72.78 24.18
CA LEU A 418 -33.88 -73.75 23.44
C LEU A 418 -33.02 -73.08 22.37
N ILE A 419 -33.56 -72.12 21.61
CA ILE A 419 -32.80 -71.41 20.57
C ILE A 419 -31.77 -70.46 21.18
N ILE A 420 -32.10 -69.79 22.28
CA ILE A 420 -31.14 -68.95 23.01
C ILE A 420 -29.96 -69.81 23.49
N SER A 421 -30.22 -70.98 24.10
CA SER A 421 -29.17 -71.91 24.52
C SER A 421 -28.30 -72.37 23.34
N LYS A 422 -28.92 -72.63 22.17
CA LYS A 422 -28.19 -72.96 20.94
C LYS A 422 -27.39 -71.78 20.39
N LEU A 423 -27.89 -70.55 20.49
CA LEU A 423 -27.19 -69.33 20.12
C LEU A 423 -25.97 -69.10 21.02
N ASP A 424 -26.08 -69.32 22.32
CA ASP A 424 -24.95 -69.19 23.24
C ASP A 424 -23.87 -70.25 22.96
N LYS A 425 -24.27 -71.49 22.59
CA LYS A 425 -23.34 -72.51 22.10
C LYS A 425 -22.67 -72.08 20.79
N PHE A 426 -23.42 -71.46 19.88
CA PHE A 426 -22.89 -70.92 18.63
C PHE A 426 -21.86 -69.82 18.88
N GLU A 427 -22.14 -68.87 19.79
CA GLU A 427 -21.20 -67.83 20.20
C GLU A 427 -19.89 -68.43 20.75
N LYS A 428 -20.00 -69.40 21.68
CA LYS A 428 -18.82 -70.09 22.23
C LYS A 428 -18.03 -70.88 21.20
N SER A 429 -18.68 -71.38 20.15
CA SER A 429 -18.02 -72.15 19.09
C SER A 429 -17.20 -71.30 18.11
N GLN A 430 -17.28 -69.97 18.18
CA GLN A 430 -16.61 -69.03 17.27
C GLN A 430 -16.94 -69.19 15.78
N LYS A 431 -17.94 -70.01 15.44
CA LYS A 431 -18.41 -70.25 14.06
C LYS A 431 -18.94 -69.00 13.36
N PHE A 432 -19.10 -67.89 14.08
CA PHE A 432 -19.44 -66.58 13.52
C PHE A 432 -18.33 -65.98 12.65
N THR A 433 -17.09 -66.48 12.74
CA THR A 433 -15.95 -66.07 11.91
C THR A 433 -16.01 -66.64 10.48
N ARG A 434 -16.92 -67.58 10.19
CA ARG A 434 -17.09 -68.13 8.82
C ARG A 434 -17.58 -67.05 7.85
N LYS A 435 -16.88 -66.89 6.72
CA LYS A 435 -17.21 -65.89 5.68
C LYS A 435 -18.59 -66.09 5.05
N GLU A 436 -19.01 -67.34 4.88
CA GLU A 436 -20.29 -67.70 4.24
C GLU A 436 -21.48 -67.74 5.21
N LEU A 437 -21.29 -67.28 6.45
CA LEU A 437 -22.38 -67.25 7.42
C LEU A 437 -23.46 -66.24 6.99
N SER A 438 -24.64 -66.76 6.69
CA SER A 438 -25.87 -66.02 6.46
C SER A 438 -26.92 -66.34 7.52
N LEU A 439 -27.92 -65.46 7.69
CA LEU A 439 -29.06 -65.69 8.58
C LEU A 439 -29.74 -67.04 8.28
N THR A 440 -29.89 -67.37 7.00
CA THR A 440 -30.43 -68.64 6.53
C THR A 440 -29.59 -69.83 6.98
N SER A 441 -28.28 -69.77 6.79
CA SER A 441 -27.38 -70.85 7.21
C SER A 441 -27.40 -71.07 8.73
N LEU A 442 -27.48 -69.99 9.52
CA LEU A 442 -27.54 -70.09 10.97
C LEU A 442 -28.90 -70.62 11.44
N ALA A 443 -30.01 -70.16 10.83
CA ALA A 443 -31.34 -70.68 11.14
C ALA A 443 -31.42 -72.20 10.92
N ASN A 444 -30.87 -72.68 9.81
CA ASN A 444 -30.80 -74.12 9.51
C ASN A 444 -29.94 -74.86 10.54
N GLU A 445 -28.75 -74.35 10.89
CA GLU A 445 -27.86 -74.98 11.88
C GLU A 445 -28.51 -75.07 13.28
N LEU A 446 -29.34 -74.09 13.63
CA LEU A 446 -30.07 -74.08 14.91
C LEU A 446 -31.39 -74.86 14.87
N ASN A 447 -31.76 -75.45 13.71
CA ASN A 447 -33.04 -76.11 13.44
C ASN A 447 -34.24 -75.16 13.69
N THR A 448 -34.21 -73.98 13.07
CA THR A 448 -35.29 -72.97 13.12
C THR A 448 -35.46 -72.27 11.76
N ASN A 449 -36.37 -71.30 11.68
CA ASN A 449 -36.56 -70.46 10.49
C ASN A 449 -35.96 -69.05 10.68
N THR A 450 -35.65 -68.38 9.56
CA THR A 450 -34.96 -67.08 9.53
C THR A 450 -35.73 -65.95 10.20
N ARG A 451 -37.07 -65.95 10.09
CA ARG A 451 -37.95 -64.98 10.74
C ARG A 451 -37.85 -65.10 12.25
N TYR A 452 -37.93 -66.33 12.75
CA TYR A 452 -37.89 -66.65 14.17
C TYR A 452 -36.53 -66.33 14.79
N LEU A 453 -35.44 -66.72 14.12
CA LEU A 453 -34.09 -66.42 14.56
C LEU A 453 -33.82 -64.90 14.58
N SER A 454 -34.27 -64.16 13.56
CA SER A 454 -34.09 -62.70 13.53
C SER A 454 -34.82 -62.02 14.66
N GLU A 455 -36.04 -62.46 14.97
CA GLU A 455 -36.85 -61.90 16.04
C GLU A 455 -36.21 -62.21 17.41
N ILE A 456 -35.74 -63.44 17.62
CA ILE A 456 -35.00 -63.81 18.84
C ILE A 456 -33.72 -62.99 19.01
N ILE A 457 -32.91 -62.83 17.96
CA ILE A 457 -31.68 -62.00 18.04
C ILE A 457 -32.04 -60.55 18.34
N LYS A 458 -33.08 -60.02 17.70
CA LYS A 458 -33.54 -58.64 17.93
C LYS A 458 -34.03 -58.44 19.36
N GLN A 459 -34.83 -59.36 19.89
CA GLN A 459 -35.40 -59.27 21.24
C GLN A 459 -34.35 -59.50 22.32
N HIS A 460 -33.50 -60.53 22.19
CA HIS A 460 -32.56 -60.93 23.26
C HIS A 460 -31.19 -60.26 23.18
N LYS A 461 -30.73 -59.89 21.98
CA LYS A 461 -29.41 -59.25 21.78
C LYS A 461 -29.54 -57.77 21.39
N GLY A 462 -30.76 -57.25 21.22
CA GLY A 462 -31.04 -55.84 20.90
C GLY A 462 -30.53 -55.38 19.53
N LYS A 463 -30.17 -56.33 18.65
CA LYS A 463 -29.47 -56.05 17.39
C LYS A 463 -30.14 -56.80 16.24
N ASN A 464 -30.07 -56.25 15.03
CA ASN A 464 -30.37 -57.06 13.84
C ASN A 464 -29.25 -58.08 13.61
N TYR A 465 -29.52 -59.13 12.82
CA TYR A 465 -28.57 -60.21 12.55
C TYR A 465 -27.18 -59.71 12.12
N ASN A 466 -27.11 -58.77 11.18
CA ASN A 466 -25.84 -58.26 10.67
C ASN A 466 -25.03 -57.55 11.75
N ASN A 467 -25.65 -56.66 12.53
CA ASN A 467 -24.99 -55.95 13.63
C ASN A 467 -24.57 -56.93 14.74
N TYR A 468 -25.40 -57.93 15.03
CA TYR A 468 -25.10 -58.97 16.02
C TYR A 468 -23.83 -59.76 15.64
N ILE A 469 -23.78 -60.32 14.43
CA ILE A 469 -22.61 -61.05 13.93
C ILE A 469 -21.39 -60.13 13.85
N ASN A 470 -21.55 -58.91 13.36
CA ASN A 470 -20.45 -57.95 13.28
C ASN A 470 -19.87 -57.62 14.66
N SER A 471 -20.69 -57.38 15.68
CA SER A 471 -20.20 -57.16 17.04
C SER A 471 -19.45 -58.37 17.60
N LEU A 472 -19.93 -59.59 17.35
CA LEU A 472 -19.21 -60.81 17.75
C LEU A 472 -17.83 -60.91 17.09
N ARG A 473 -17.76 -60.65 15.78
CA ARG A 473 -16.51 -60.65 15.01
C ARG A 473 -15.52 -59.59 15.48
N ILE A 474 -16.00 -58.37 15.76
CA ILE A 474 -15.17 -57.28 16.28
C ILE A 474 -14.65 -57.60 17.68
N ASN A 475 -15.51 -58.08 18.58
CA ASN A 475 -15.10 -58.46 19.94
C ASN A 475 -14.09 -59.61 19.93
N TYR A 476 -14.28 -60.59 19.04
CA TYR A 476 -13.34 -61.68 18.84
C TYR A 476 -11.95 -61.17 18.44
N ILE A 477 -11.86 -60.32 17.40
CA ILE A 477 -10.55 -59.85 16.94
C ILE A 477 -9.89 -58.91 17.96
N ILE A 478 -10.67 -58.14 18.72
CA ILE A 478 -10.16 -57.29 19.80
C ILE A 478 -9.52 -58.15 20.90
N ALA A 479 -10.24 -59.18 21.38
CA ALA A 479 -9.73 -60.11 22.37
C ALA A 479 -8.46 -60.81 21.86
N LYS A 480 -8.48 -61.29 20.61
CA LYS A 480 -7.34 -61.96 19.97
C LYS A 480 -6.11 -61.05 19.87
N LEU A 481 -6.30 -59.77 19.51
CA LEU A 481 -5.24 -58.75 19.46
C LEU A 481 -4.69 -58.38 20.85
N TYR A 482 -5.55 -58.40 21.87
CA TYR A 482 -5.17 -58.15 23.25
C TYR A 482 -4.34 -59.32 23.82
N GLU A 483 -4.86 -60.54 23.71
CA GLU A 483 -4.28 -61.76 24.29
C GLU A 483 -3.02 -62.25 23.55
N ASN A 484 -2.94 -62.07 22.22
CA ASN A 484 -1.88 -62.65 21.39
C ASN A 484 -1.07 -61.57 20.66
N PRO A 485 0.11 -61.16 21.18
CA PRO A 485 0.93 -60.10 20.58
C PRO A 485 1.30 -60.33 19.11
N VAL A 486 1.48 -61.58 18.67
CA VAL A 486 1.79 -61.92 17.28
C VAL A 486 0.74 -61.39 16.30
N TYR A 487 -0.53 -61.33 16.70
CA TYR A 487 -1.61 -60.83 15.84
C TYR A 487 -1.49 -59.33 15.55
N ARG A 488 -0.73 -58.58 16.35
CA ARG A 488 -0.48 -57.14 16.16
C ARG A 488 0.47 -56.88 14.98
N GLU A 489 1.21 -57.89 14.52
CA GLU A 489 2.12 -57.80 13.36
C GLU A 489 1.43 -58.14 12.02
N TYR A 490 0.22 -58.71 12.06
CA TYR A 490 -0.50 -59.03 10.84
C TYR A 490 -1.08 -57.80 10.14
N LYS A 491 -1.17 -57.87 8.80
CA LYS A 491 -1.82 -56.84 8.00
C LYS A 491 -3.31 -56.76 8.37
N ILE A 492 -3.87 -55.55 8.38
CA ILE A 492 -5.31 -55.33 8.67
C ILE A 492 -6.22 -56.18 7.76
N SER A 493 -5.82 -56.41 6.51
CA SER A 493 -6.55 -57.29 5.58
C SER A 493 -6.64 -58.73 6.08
N TYR A 494 -5.57 -59.25 6.68
CA TYR A 494 -5.54 -60.58 7.28
C TYR A 494 -6.42 -60.64 8.52
N LEU A 495 -6.35 -59.63 9.40
CA LEU A 495 -7.20 -59.58 10.60
C LEU A 495 -8.69 -59.50 10.24
N ALA A 496 -9.05 -58.77 9.18
CA ALA A 496 -10.41 -58.71 8.66
C ALA A 496 -10.89 -60.08 8.19
N GLU A 497 -10.04 -60.81 7.45
CA GLU A 497 -10.32 -62.15 6.96
C GLU A 497 -10.44 -63.18 8.10
N ASP A 498 -9.54 -63.12 9.09
CA ASP A 498 -9.49 -64.01 10.26
C ASP A 498 -10.75 -63.90 11.14
N CYS A 499 -11.32 -62.71 11.28
CA CYS A 499 -12.60 -62.54 11.99
C CYS A 499 -13.84 -62.59 11.07
N GLY A 500 -13.69 -62.93 9.79
CA GLY A 500 -14.81 -63.27 8.90
C GLY A 500 -15.42 -62.13 8.09
N PHE A 501 -14.73 -60.99 7.95
CA PHE A 501 -15.15 -59.91 7.04
C PHE A 501 -14.73 -60.16 5.60
N SER A 502 -15.54 -59.70 4.67
CA SER A 502 -15.32 -59.84 3.22
C SER A 502 -14.31 -58.83 2.65
N SER A 503 -14.09 -57.69 3.32
CA SER A 503 -13.11 -56.69 2.90
C SER A 503 -12.51 -55.94 4.09
N ARG A 504 -11.29 -55.42 3.88
CA ARG A 504 -10.58 -54.57 4.84
C ARG A 504 -11.34 -53.29 5.16
N GLU A 505 -11.98 -52.69 4.16
CA GLU A 505 -12.69 -51.42 4.26
C GLU A 505 -13.94 -51.59 5.12
N VAL A 506 -14.72 -52.64 4.87
CA VAL A 506 -15.92 -52.99 5.65
C VAL A 506 -15.53 -53.26 7.10
N PHE A 507 -14.47 -54.05 7.31
CA PHE A 507 -13.91 -54.29 8.65
C PHE A 507 -13.52 -52.99 9.35
N ALA A 508 -12.75 -52.11 8.70
CA ALA A 508 -12.27 -50.89 9.33
C ALA A 508 -13.40 -49.92 9.72
N VAL A 509 -14.44 -49.82 8.88
CA VAL A 509 -15.63 -49.00 9.17
C VAL A 509 -16.40 -49.58 10.36
N ILE A 510 -16.66 -50.88 10.36
CA ILE A 510 -17.42 -51.56 11.42
C ILE A 510 -16.64 -51.57 12.73
N PHE A 511 -15.34 -51.87 12.70
CA PHE A 511 -14.45 -51.79 13.85
C PHE A 511 -14.49 -50.39 14.47
N LYS A 512 -14.37 -49.32 13.66
CA LYS A 512 -14.48 -47.94 14.18
C LYS A 512 -15.87 -47.59 14.69
N LYS A 513 -16.92 -48.14 14.10
CA LYS A 513 -18.29 -47.92 14.56
C LYS A 513 -18.53 -48.57 15.93
N GLU A 514 -18.08 -49.81 16.13
CA GLU A 514 -18.25 -50.56 17.38
C GLU A 514 -17.32 -50.06 18.50
N THR A 515 -16.08 -49.68 18.18
CA THR A 515 -15.05 -49.32 19.17
C THR A 515 -14.83 -47.82 19.33
N GLY A 516 -15.23 -47.03 18.33
CA GLY A 516 -14.94 -45.60 18.26
C GLY A 516 -13.51 -45.24 17.85
N VAL A 517 -12.62 -46.21 17.61
CA VAL A 517 -11.22 -46.03 17.16
C VAL A 517 -10.94 -46.87 15.90
N THR A 518 -9.94 -46.51 15.10
CA THR A 518 -9.59 -47.33 13.91
C THR A 518 -8.79 -48.58 14.31
N PRO A 519 -8.82 -49.68 13.54
CA PRO A 519 -7.98 -50.84 13.80
C PRO A 519 -6.50 -50.50 13.93
N SER A 520 -5.97 -49.65 13.04
CA SER A 520 -4.58 -49.20 13.08
C SER A 520 -4.25 -48.41 14.35
N TYR A 521 -5.15 -47.53 14.79
CA TYR A 521 -4.97 -46.79 16.04
C TYR A 521 -4.96 -47.75 17.25
N PHE A 522 -5.91 -48.68 17.31
CA PHE A 522 -6.01 -49.66 18.38
C PHE A 522 -4.74 -50.53 18.48
N ILE A 523 -4.28 -51.10 17.36
CA ILE A 523 -3.08 -51.94 17.30
C ILE A 523 -1.83 -51.15 17.67
N ASN A 524 -1.68 -49.93 17.16
CA ASN A 524 -0.50 -49.10 17.46
C ASN A 524 -0.40 -48.73 18.95
N ASN A 525 -1.52 -48.45 19.63
CA ASN A 525 -1.50 -48.20 21.08
C ASN A 525 -1.27 -49.50 21.86
N LEU A 526 -1.88 -50.62 21.47
CA LEU A 526 -1.60 -51.94 22.08
C LEU A 526 -0.13 -52.36 21.96
N LYS A 527 0.55 -52.00 20.87
CA LYS A 527 1.99 -52.22 20.73
C LYS A 527 2.79 -51.37 21.72
N LYS A 528 2.44 -50.09 21.85
CA LYS A 528 3.10 -49.15 22.78
C LYS A 528 2.98 -49.63 24.23
N ASP A 529 1.76 -49.96 24.67
CA ASP A 529 1.46 -50.43 26.03
C ASP A 529 2.12 -51.77 26.39
N TYR A 530 2.70 -52.48 25.41
CA TYR A 530 3.42 -53.74 25.61
C TYR A 530 4.94 -53.58 25.52
N THR A 531 5.42 -52.43 25.02
CA THR A 531 6.85 -52.07 24.96
C THR A 531 7.29 -51.15 26.09
N GLU A 532 6.34 -50.52 26.79
CA GLU A 532 6.54 -49.88 28.11
C GLU A 532 6.28 -50.89 29.24
#